data_AF-D8QLH4-F1
#
_entry.id   AF-D8QLH4-F1
#
_cell.length_a   1.000
_cell.length_b   1.000
_cell.length_c   1.000
_cell.angle_alpha   90.00
_cell.angle_beta   90.00
_cell.angle_gamma   90.00
#
_symmetry.space_group_name_H-M   'P 1'
#
loop_
_entity.id
_entity.type
_entity.pdbx_description
1 polymer ?
#
loop_
_entity_poly.entity_id
_entity_poly.type
_entity_poly.pdbx_seq_one_letter_code
_entity_poly.pdbx_strand_id
1 'polypeptide(L)'
;MPYLAPNPEHIVPVSPAGSSKAAATVMMPPPIDFEEEEEPPRIPTVVLDVDEIADEMAARMAISLLGHVLFLKGQIPFPVQQLARLKGKSNPRATKLRLAFMESFDLLSSHFDSSFSALSTAFARHGMKTPSPLSELRKPKSPRRGYLALLVGPSVGTAKAKVILGLDGLESKVWGLRDDEAEEEESEESGEEDELEESDDDEDDVEEPEESESEDEESAEGDEEATSEVEDRLSAENEPPAPAPKPPSPPPSYAFSQTQQALQKADRLLSRALAGSDALANELSPTQTHIMMRAPRRFSHPSWIPMQNATQALENTLQEFLIESGVIPEPTDVKKKPNKKASKVEGVWVSARCGLTANYTEPEGGTEEDDMIWYAWDGKLVGFADW
;
A
#
# COMPACT_ATOMS: atom_id res chain seq x y z
N MET A 1 -28.94 22.96 -48.64
CA MET A 1 -29.76 24.19 -48.72
C MET A 1 -30.78 24.13 -47.61
N PRO A 2 -30.97 25.20 -46.81
CA PRO A 2 -30.02 26.28 -46.48
C PRO A 2 -29.04 25.78 -45.39
N TYR A 3 -28.44 26.54 -44.47
CA TYR A 3 -27.80 27.87 -44.55
C TYR A 3 -26.45 27.78 -43.80
N LEU A 4 -25.48 28.62 -44.15
CA LEU A 4 -24.28 28.91 -43.34
C LEU A 4 -24.34 30.38 -42.91
N ALA A 5 -24.10 30.67 -41.63
CA ALA A 5 -24.01 32.03 -41.11
C ALA A 5 -22.53 32.36 -40.78
N PRO A 6 -21.96 33.45 -41.32
CA PRO A 6 -20.61 33.89 -40.97
C PRO A 6 -20.60 34.64 -39.63
N ASN A 7 -19.58 34.37 -38.81
CA ASN A 7 -19.34 35.03 -37.53
C ASN A 7 -18.69 36.41 -37.76
N PRO A 8 -19.20 37.53 -37.20
CA PRO A 8 -18.65 38.85 -37.47
C PRO A 8 -17.28 39.10 -36.83
N GLU A 9 -16.40 39.74 -37.60
CA GLU A 9 -15.06 40.14 -37.18
C GLU A 9 -15.11 41.23 -36.11
N HIS A 10 -14.46 41.00 -34.96
CA HIS A 10 -14.37 42.00 -33.90
C HIS A 10 -13.20 42.96 -34.15
N ILE A 11 -13.47 44.04 -34.88
CA ILE A 11 -12.54 45.15 -35.06
C ILE A 11 -12.36 45.88 -33.71
N VAL A 12 -11.12 45.96 -33.21
CA VAL A 12 -10.75 46.75 -32.03
C VAL A 12 -10.01 48.01 -32.50
N PRO A 13 -10.40 49.22 -32.04
CA PRO A 13 -9.83 50.46 -32.55
C PRO A 13 -8.41 50.72 -32.03
N VAL A 14 -7.51 51.05 -32.96
CA VAL A 14 -6.22 51.69 -32.65
C VAL A 14 -6.51 53.13 -32.20
N SER A 15 -5.84 53.59 -31.14
CA SER A 15 -5.85 55.01 -30.74
C SER A 15 -4.46 55.48 -30.29
N PRO A 16 -4.17 56.79 -30.42
CA PRO A 16 -2.81 57.22 -30.77
C PRO A 16 -1.96 57.71 -29.58
N ALA A 17 -0.67 57.88 -29.89
CA ALA A 17 0.40 58.33 -29.01
C ALA A 17 0.06 59.53 -28.11
N GLY A 18 0.24 59.35 -26.79
CA GLY A 18 0.38 60.41 -25.80
C GLY A 18 1.82 60.49 -25.31
N SER A 19 2.59 61.48 -25.78
CA SER A 19 3.98 61.70 -25.34
C SER A 19 4.03 62.52 -24.04
N SER A 20 4.46 61.88 -22.95
CA SER A 20 4.72 62.55 -21.67
C SER A 20 6.12 62.20 -21.15
N LYS A 21 7.10 63.08 -21.38
CA LYS A 21 8.42 62.98 -20.73
C LYS A 21 8.29 63.39 -19.26
N ALA A 22 8.22 62.41 -18.36
CA ALA A 22 8.50 62.59 -16.94
C ALA A 22 9.90 62.03 -16.64
N ALA A 23 10.74 62.81 -15.96
CA ALA A 23 12.08 62.36 -15.57
C ALA A 23 11.97 61.37 -14.41
N ALA A 24 12.08 60.07 -14.71
CA ALA A 24 12.11 59.03 -13.70
C ALA A 24 13.46 59.07 -12.97
N THR A 25 13.42 59.44 -11.70
CA THR A 25 14.56 59.21 -10.79
C THR A 25 14.73 57.71 -10.63
N VAL A 26 15.89 57.18 -11.02
CA VAL A 26 16.24 55.77 -10.81
C VAL A 26 16.54 55.56 -9.33
N MET A 27 15.48 55.41 -8.53
CA MET A 27 15.60 54.70 -7.26
C MET A 27 15.82 53.23 -7.60
N MET A 28 17.04 52.74 -7.36
CA MET A 28 17.23 51.29 -7.22
C MET A 28 16.27 50.82 -6.12
N PRO A 29 15.38 49.85 -6.38
CA PRO A 29 14.68 49.20 -5.30
C PRO A 29 15.74 48.62 -4.34
N PRO A 30 15.50 48.64 -3.01
CA PRO A 30 16.38 47.90 -2.10
C PRO A 30 16.40 46.43 -2.57
N PRO A 31 17.53 45.72 -2.42
CA PRO A 31 17.52 44.27 -2.58
C PRO A 31 16.48 43.73 -1.60
N ILE A 32 15.38 43.22 -2.14
CA ILE A 32 14.42 42.48 -1.34
C ILE A 32 15.03 41.09 -1.28
N ASP A 33 15.76 40.83 -0.20
CA ASP A 33 16.15 39.48 0.19
C ASP A 33 14.87 38.73 0.53
N PHE A 34 14.19 38.23 -0.51
CA PHE A 34 13.20 37.18 -0.42
C PHE A 34 13.96 35.91 -0.04
N GLU A 35 14.29 35.79 1.25
CA GLU A 35 14.44 34.49 1.87
C GLU A 35 13.05 33.83 1.78
N GLU A 36 12.80 33.11 0.68
CA GLU A 36 11.69 32.19 0.57
C GLU A 36 11.92 31.09 1.62
N GLU A 37 11.32 31.28 2.81
CA GLU A 37 11.15 30.22 3.79
C GLU A 37 10.33 29.11 3.11
N GLU A 38 11.02 28.11 2.54
CA GLU A 38 10.38 26.91 2.01
C GLU A 38 9.55 26.26 3.14
N GLU A 39 8.22 26.40 3.08
CA GLU A 39 7.32 25.71 4.01
C GLU A 39 7.65 24.20 3.94
N PRO A 40 7.92 23.54 5.07
CA PRO A 40 8.28 22.13 5.04
C PRO A 40 7.14 21.30 4.42
N PRO A 41 7.47 20.28 3.61
CA PRO A 41 6.48 19.51 2.86
C PRO A 41 5.42 18.91 3.81
N ARG A 42 4.15 19.10 3.46
CA ARG A 42 3.00 18.77 4.32
C ARG A 42 2.84 17.27 4.58
N ILE A 43 3.36 16.46 3.66
CA ILE A 43 3.37 15.00 3.75
C ILE A 43 4.78 14.57 4.19
N PRO A 44 4.92 13.89 5.34
CA PRO A 44 6.21 13.40 5.80
C PRO A 44 6.79 12.35 4.84
N THR A 45 8.12 12.37 4.68
CA THR A 45 8.86 11.38 3.89
C THR A 45 9.81 10.59 4.79
N VAL A 46 9.76 9.27 4.69
CA VAL A 46 10.57 8.30 5.43
C VAL A 46 11.60 7.68 4.49
N VAL A 47 12.85 8.09 4.60
CA VAL A 47 13.96 7.51 3.82
C VAL A 47 14.48 6.26 4.55
N LEU A 48 14.46 5.12 3.87
CA LEU A 48 14.98 3.85 4.34
C LEU A 48 16.45 3.67 3.94
N ASP A 49 17.15 2.83 4.70
CA ASP A 49 18.59 2.53 4.52
C ASP A 49 18.80 1.27 3.66
N VAL A 50 18.03 1.18 2.57
CA VAL A 50 18.00 0.07 1.60
C VAL A 50 18.01 0.65 0.19
N ASP A 51 18.57 -0.06 -0.78
CA ASP A 51 18.71 0.46 -2.15
C ASP A 51 17.42 0.28 -2.97
N GLU A 52 16.68 -0.80 -2.70
CA GLU A 52 15.30 -1.03 -3.13
C GLU A 52 14.43 -1.46 -1.94
N ILE A 53 13.12 -1.19 -2.00
CA ILE A 53 12.13 -1.61 -1.02
C ILE A 53 11.60 -2.98 -1.46
N ALA A 54 12.05 -4.03 -0.78
CA ALA A 54 11.53 -5.39 -0.96
C ALA A 54 10.04 -5.48 -0.58
N ASP A 55 9.34 -6.50 -1.07
CA ASP A 55 7.92 -6.72 -0.80
C ASP A 55 7.59 -6.92 0.69
N GLU A 56 8.37 -7.68 1.44
CA GLU A 56 8.23 -7.83 2.91
C GLU A 56 8.33 -6.47 3.62
N MET A 57 9.26 -5.60 3.19
CA MET A 57 9.42 -4.26 3.75
C MET A 57 8.20 -3.38 3.43
N ALA A 58 7.69 -3.44 2.19
CA ALA A 58 6.49 -2.73 1.76
C ALA A 58 5.24 -3.16 2.54
N ALA A 59 5.02 -4.48 2.68
CA ALA A 59 3.96 -5.06 3.49
C ALA A 59 4.05 -4.61 4.95
N ARG A 60 5.25 -4.64 5.54
CA ARG A 60 5.49 -4.20 6.91
C ARG A 60 5.17 -2.72 7.11
N MET A 61 5.53 -1.84 6.16
CA MET A 61 5.21 -0.42 6.24
C MET A 61 3.70 -0.15 6.08
N ALA A 62 3.01 -0.89 5.20
CA ALA A 62 1.56 -0.82 5.05
C ALA A 62 0.82 -1.21 6.35
N ILE A 63 1.19 -2.34 6.96
CA ILE A 63 0.61 -2.82 8.23
C ILE A 63 0.88 -1.82 9.37
N SER A 64 2.10 -1.29 9.45
CA SER A 64 2.48 -0.29 10.47
C SER A 64 1.67 1.00 10.33
N LEU A 65 1.61 1.57 9.12
CA LEU A 65 0.80 2.77 8.86
C LEU A 65 -0.67 2.52 9.18
N LEU A 66 -1.23 1.37 8.78
CA LEU A 66 -2.61 1.02 9.09
C LEU A 66 -2.86 1.01 10.60
N GLY A 67 -1.99 0.35 11.38
CA GLY A 67 -2.08 0.34 12.84
C GLY A 67 -2.04 1.74 13.46
N HIS A 68 -1.18 2.62 12.94
CA HIS A 68 -1.09 4.02 13.38
C HIS A 68 -2.33 4.83 12.98
N VAL A 69 -2.81 4.72 11.74
CA VAL A 69 -4.00 5.42 11.25
C VAL A 69 -5.24 5.03 12.05
N LEU A 70 -5.43 3.74 12.34
CA LEU A 70 -6.58 3.28 13.12
C LEU A 70 -6.57 3.85 14.54
N PHE A 71 -5.39 3.90 15.18
CA PHE A 71 -5.26 4.49 16.51
C PHE A 71 -5.44 6.02 16.49
N LEU A 72 -4.73 6.73 15.61
CA LEU A 72 -4.74 8.19 15.52
C LEU A 72 -6.08 8.77 15.03
N LYS A 73 -6.85 7.99 14.25
CA LYS A 73 -8.22 8.34 13.83
C LYS A 73 -9.32 7.88 14.79
N GLY A 74 -8.98 7.42 16.00
CA GLY A 74 -9.97 6.99 17.00
C GLY A 74 -10.78 5.75 16.60
N GLN A 75 -10.27 4.93 15.67
CA GLN A 75 -10.93 3.70 15.23
C GLN A 75 -10.68 2.53 16.18
N ILE A 76 -9.62 2.58 16.99
CA ILE A 76 -9.34 1.63 18.06
C ILE A 76 -8.83 2.37 19.31
N PRO A 77 -9.17 1.92 20.53
CA PRO A 77 -8.83 2.64 21.77
C PRO A 77 -7.36 2.54 22.17
N PHE A 78 -6.62 1.55 21.63
CA PHE A 78 -5.20 1.33 21.89
C PHE A 78 -4.51 0.85 20.61
N PRO A 79 -3.18 1.04 20.46
CA PRO A 79 -2.41 0.46 19.36
C PRO A 79 -2.62 -1.06 19.27
N VAL A 80 -2.67 -1.60 18.04
CA VAL A 80 -3.01 -3.03 17.77
C VAL A 80 -2.17 -4.00 18.60
N GLN A 81 -0.86 -3.75 18.73
CA GLN A 81 0.10 -4.53 19.52
C GLN A 81 -0.27 -4.63 21.02
N GLN A 82 -1.03 -3.66 21.54
CA GLN A 82 -1.52 -3.64 22.92
C GLN A 82 -2.86 -4.35 23.04
N LEU A 83 -3.76 -4.23 22.06
CA LEU A 83 -5.11 -4.83 22.09
C LEU A 83 -5.10 -6.33 22.39
N ALA A 84 -4.17 -7.07 21.77
CA ALA A 84 -3.98 -8.51 21.99
C ALA A 84 -3.56 -8.88 23.43
N ARG A 85 -2.94 -7.95 24.16
CA ARG A 85 -2.44 -8.16 25.53
C ARG A 85 -3.45 -7.80 26.61
N LEU A 86 -4.50 -7.05 26.26
CA LEU A 86 -5.49 -6.59 27.24
C LEU A 86 -6.32 -7.77 27.77
N LYS A 87 -6.13 -8.12 29.04
CA LYS A 87 -6.95 -9.09 29.78
C LYS A 87 -7.68 -8.32 30.88
N GLY A 88 -8.98 -8.09 30.70
CA GLY A 88 -9.78 -7.25 31.59
C GLY A 88 -11.25 -7.67 31.61
N LYS A 89 -12.02 -7.08 32.52
CA LYS A 89 -13.48 -7.27 32.62
C LYS A 89 -14.20 -6.38 31.60
N SER A 90 -13.90 -6.60 30.32
CA SER A 90 -14.58 -5.94 29.20
C SER A 90 -16.00 -6.47 29.04
N ASN A 91 -16.89 -5.66 28.47
CA ASN A 91 -18.24 -6.12 28.08
C ASN A 91 -18.10 -7.29 27.07
N PRO A 92 -18.90 -8.38 27.15
CA PRO A 92 -18.85 -9.46 26.15
C PRO A 92 -19.00 -8.95 24.71
N ARG A 93 -19.79 -7.89 24.49
CA ARG A 93 -19.91 -7.23 23.18
C ARG A 93 -18.62 -6.56 22.72
N ALA A 94 -17.95 -5.81 23.60
CA ALA A 94 -16.65 -5.18 23.31
C ALA A 94 -15.58 -6.24 23.03
N THR A 95 -15.61 -7.34 23.80
CA THR A 95 -14.74 -8.50 23.60
C THR A 95 -14.93 -9.12 22.21
N LYS A 96 -16.19 -9.33 21.77
CA LYS A 96 -16.51 -9.86 20.44
C LYS A 96 -16.04 -8.92 19.32
N LEU A 97 -16.27 -7.61 19.44
CA LEU A 97 -15.82 -6.61 18.46
C LEU A 97 -14.29 -6.58 18.36
N ARG A 98 -13.58 -6.61 19.49
CA ARG A 98 -12.11 -6.66 19.50
C ARG A 98 -11.58 -7.94 18.85
N LEU A 99 -12.17 -9.10 19.12
CA LEU A 99 -11.73 -10.37 18.52
C LEU A 99 -11.93 -10.36 17.00
N ALA A 100 -13.10 -9.96 16.51
CA ALA A 100 -13.37 -9.85 15.08
C ALA A 100 -12.47 -8.80 14.38
N PHE A 101 -12.14 -7.70 15.06
CA PHE A 101 -11.16 -6.72 14.57
C PHE A 101 -9.75 -7.34 14.47
N MET A 102 -9.28 -8.03 15.51
CA MET A 102 -7.96 -8.67 15.52
C MET A 102 -7.84 -9.73 14.42
N GLU A 103 -8.83 -10.61 14.30
CA GLU A 103 -8.93 -11.62 13.24
C GLU A 103 -8.86 -10.99 11.84
N SER A 104 -9.62 -9.92 11.61
CA SER A 104 -9.62 -9.20 10.33
C SER A 104 -8.27 -8.49 10.07
N PHE A 105 -7.62 -7.95 11.09
CA PHE A 105 -6.32 -7.29 10.99
C PHE A 105 -5.19 -8.30 10.73
N ASP A 106 -5.22 -9.45 11.40
CA ASP A 106 -4.24 -10.52 11.23
C ASP A 106 -4.37 -11.17 9.84
N LEU A 107 -5.61 -11.41 9.38
CA LEU A 107 -5.91 -11.88 8.02
C LEU A 107 -5.42 -10.89 6.95
N LEU A 108 -5.69 -9.59 7.11
CA LEU A 108 -5.15 -8.55 6.23
C LEU A 108 -3.62 -8.50 6.24
N SER A 109 -3.01 -8.64 7.42
CA SER A 109 -1.55 -8.64 7.55
C SER A 109 -0.93 -9.80 6.77
N SER A 110 -1.47 -11.02 6.91
CA SER A 110 -1.05 -12.17 6.13
C SER A 110 -1.28 -11.99 4.62
N HIS A 111 -2.34 -11.30 4.21
CA HIS A 111 -2.56 -10.99 2.80
C HIS A 111 -1.55 -9.98 2.25
N PHE A 112 -1.12 -8.99 3.03
CA PHE A 112 -0.22 -7.96 2.51
C PHE A 112 1.12 -8.55 2.02
N ASP A 113 1.68 -9.54 2.70
CA ASP A 113 2.94 -10.19 2.30
C ASP A 113 2.84 -10.81 0.88
N SER A 114 1.79 -11.61 0.64
CA SER A 114 1.52 -12.18 -0.70
C SER A 114 1.05 -11.14 -1.72
N SER A 115 0.41 -10.06 -1.28
CA SER A 115 -0.09 -8.99 -2.16
C SER A 115 1.04 -8.12 -2.70
N PHE A 116 2.01 -7.73 -1.87
CA PHE A 116 3.17 -6.99 -2.35
C PHE A 116 4.08 -7.86 -3.22
N SER A 117 4.15 -9.17 -2.95
CA SER A 117 4.80 -10.15 -3.82
C SER A 117 4.15 -10.22 -5.22
N ALA A 118 2.82 -10.31 -5.27
CA ALA A 118 2.05 -10.30 -6.52
C ALA A 118 2.12 -8.93 -7.24
N LEU A 119 2.15 -7.82 -6.51
CA LEU A 119 2.32 -6.47 -7.06
C LEU A 119 3.71 -6.28 -7.68
N SER A 120 4.78 -6.73 -7.00
CA SER A 120 6.14 -6.73 -7.52
C SER A 120 6.23 -7.54 -8.83
N THR A 121 5.56 -8.70 -8.87
CA THR A 121 5.45 -9.53 -10.09
C THR A 121 4.68 -8.83 -11.22
N ALA A 122 3.56 -8.18 -10.91
CA ALA A 122 2.78 -7.41 -11.88
C ALA A 122 3.61 -6.24 -12.47
N PHE A 123 4.35 -5.53 -11.61
CA PHE A 123 5.27 -4.46 -12.01
C PHE A 123 6.49 -4.95 -12.80
N ALA A 124 6.99 -6.15 -12.49
CA ALA A 124 8.09 -6.80 -13.21
C ALA A 124 7.71 -7.18 -14.65
N ARG A 125 6.42 -7.43 -14.90
CA ARG A 125 5.82 -7.75 -16.22
C ARG A 125 5.32 -6.51 -16.98
N HIS A 126 5.18 -5.37 -16.32
CA HIS A 126 4.67 -4.13 -16.90
C HIS A 126 5.57 -3.59 -18.02
N GLY A 127 4.98 -3.34 -19.20
CA GLY A 127 5.68 -2.89 -20.40
C GLY A 127 6.38 -3.99 -21.22
N MET A 128 6.27 -5.26 -20.84
CA MET A 128 6.86 -6.38 -21.58
C MET A 128 5.99 -6.74 -22.80
N LYS A 129 6.28 -6.10 -23.95
CA LYS A 129 5.53 -6.30 -25.20
C LYS A 129 5.66 -7.70 -25.82
N THR A 130 6.74 -8.42 -25.51
CA THR A 130 6.93 -9.82 -25.87
C THR A 130 7.71 -10.54 -24.77
N PRO A 131 7.28 -11.72 -24.30
CA PRO A 131 8.06 -12.55 -23.38
C PRO A 131 9.20 -13.21 -24.15
N SER A 132 10.31 -12.50 -24.32
CA SER A 132 11.56 -13.07 -24.83
C SER A 132 12.49 -13.35 -23.64
N PRO A 133 12.82 -14.61 -23.33
CA PRO A 133 13.64 -14.95 -22.15
C PRO A 133 14.97 -14.20 -22.09
N LEU A 134 15.62 -14.02 -23.26
CA LEU A 134 16.88 -13.29 -23.41
C LEU A 134 16.77 -11.77 -23.16
N SER A 135 15.56 -11.22 -23.05
CA SER A 135 15.33 -9.79 -22.78
C SER A 135 15.27 -9.47 -21.28
N GLU A 136 15.02 -10.45 -20.42
CA GLU A 136 14.89 -10.26 -18.97
C GLU A 136 16.26 -10.00 -18.31
N LEU A 137 17.30 -10.70 -18.77
CA LEU A 137 18.67 -10.69 -18.24
C LEU A 137 19.49 -9.40 -18.44
N ARG A 138 18.99 -8.38 -19.17
CA ARG A 138 19.87 -7.32 -19.73
C ARG A 138 19.61 -5.88 -19.32
N LYS A 139 18.65 -5.59 -18.43
CA LYS A 139 18.48 -4.24 -17.87
C LYS A 139 18.04 -4.29 -16.40
N PRO A 140 18.70 -3.55 -15.50
CA PRO A 140 18.14 -3.33 -14.17
C PRO A 140 16.78 -2.65 -14.34
N LYS A 141 15.73 -3.28 -13.82
CA LYS A 141 14.37 -2.74 -13.89
C LYS A 141 14.35 -1.48 -13.02
N SER A 142 13.91 -0.35 -13.59
CA SER A 142 13.86 0.89 -12.82
C SER A 142 12.88 0.72 -11.66
N PRO A 143 13.21 1.16 -10.43
CA PRO A 143 12.31 1.04 -9.30
C PRO A 143 10.92 1.62 -9.59
N ARG A 144 9.90 1.01 -9.01
CA ARG A 144 8.49 1.38 -9.25
C ARG A 144 7.89 2.10 -8.05
N ARG A 145 6.72 2.69 -8.30
CA ARG A 145 5.89 3.30 -7.26
C ARG A 145 4.66 2.47 -6.94
N GLY A 146 4.55 2.06 -5.68
CA GLY A 146 3.34 1.47 -5.12
C GLY A 146 2.52 2.54 -4.41
N TYR A 147 1.19 2.44 -4.51
CA TYR A 147 0.28 3.30 -3.74
C TYR A 147 -0.79 2.48 -3.03
N LEU A 148 -1.00 2.78 -1.75
CA LEU A 148 -2.07 2.20 -0.94
C LEU A 148 -2.90 3.34 -0.33
N ALA A 149 -4.22 3.26 -0.43
CA ALA A 149 -5.14 4.22 0.18
C ALA A 149 -5.91 3.57 1.34
N LEU A 150 -5.90 4.26 2.48
CA LEU A 150 -6.67 3.91 3.67
C LEU A 150 -7.78 4.95 3.84
N LEU A 151 -9.03 4.49 3.69
CA LEU A 151 -10.21 5.34 3.62
C LEU A 151 -11.11 5.08 4.83
N VAL A 152 -11.18 6.03 5.76
CA VAL A 152 -11.93 5.88 7.02
C VAL A 152 -13.28 6.58 6.89
N GLY A 153 -14.37 5.81 6.82
CA GLY A 153 -15.72 6.35 6.68
C GLY A 153 -16.78 5.30 6.31
N PRO A 154 -18.03 5.73 6.05
CA PRO A 154 -19.14 4.82 5.75
C PRO A 154 -19.05 4.15 4.38
N SER A 155 -18.29 4.72 3.44
CA SER A 155 -18.04 4.15 2.11
C SER A 155 -16.77 4.76 1.50
N VAL A 156 -16.22 4.11 0.48
CA VAL A 156 -15.10 4.61 -0.35
C VAL A 156 -15.34 6.03 -0.87
N GLY A 157 -16.54 6.31 -1.40
CA GLY A 157 -16.89 7.61 -1.97
C GLY A 157 -17.26 8.70 -0.94
N THR A 158 -17.50 8.32 0.31
CA THR A 158 -17.88 9.23 1.41
C THR A 158 -16.95 9.14 2.62
N ALA A 159 -15.70 8.70 2.38
CA ALA A 159 -14.65 8.62 3.39
C ALA A 159 -14.40 10.00 4.04
N LYS A 160 -14.35 10.03 5.37
CA LYS A 160 -14.13 11.26 6.16
C LYS A 160 -12.65 11.64 6.25
N ALA A 161 -11.78 10.63 6.33
CA ALA A 161 -10.34 10.78 6.17
C ALA A 161 -9.85 9.86 5.04
N LYS A 162 -8.86 10.35 4.29
CA LYS A 162 -8.19 9.64 3.21
C LYS A 162 -6.69 9.72 3.48
N VAL A 163 -6.04 8.59 3.72
CA VAL A 163 -4.60 8.52 3.98
C VAL A 163 -3.94 7.71 2.87
N ILE A 164 -2.94 8.28 2.19
CA ILE A 164 -2.18 7.59 1.15
C ILE A 164 -0.80 7.20 1.68
N LEU A 165 -0.40 5.95 1.46
CA LEU A 165 0.98 5.50 1.51
C LEU A 165 1.54 5.53 0.09
N GLY A 166 2.55 6.37 -0.14
CA GLY A 166 3.38 6.29 -1.34
C GLY A 166 4.64 5.49 -1.03
N LEU A 167 4.94 4.48 -1.85
CA LEU A 167 6.20 3.74 -1.82
C LEU A 167 7.00 4.11 -3.06
N ASP A 168 8.22 4.64 -2.89
CA ASP A 168 9.14 4.95 -3.99
C ASP A 168 10.43 4.15 -3.88
N GLY A 169 10.78 3.39 -4.92
CA GLY A 169 11.85 2.39 -4.81
C GLY A 169 11.35 0.95 -4.67
N LEU A 170 10.08 0.63 -4.98
CA LEU A 170 9.57 -0.73 -4.83
C LEU A 170 10.25 -1.68 -5.85
N GLU A 171 10.81 -2.78 -5.32
CA GLU A 171 11.43 -3.85 -6.11
C GLU A 171 10.42 -4.45 -7.10
N SER A 172 10.89 -4.81 -8.30
CA SER A 172 10.07 -5.37 -9.37
C SER A 172 10.61 -6.72 -9.85
N LYS A 173 10.42 -7.77 -9.04
CA LYS A 173 10.89 -9.14 -9.28
C LYS A 173 9.71 -10.08 -9.55
N VAL A 174 9.88 -11.00 -10.51
CA VAL A 174 8.87 -12.02 -10.83
C VAL A 174 8.95 -13.13 -9.78
N TRP A 175 7.81 -13.50 -9.20
CA TRP A 175 7.71 -14.67 -8.32
C TRP A 175 8.14 -15.95 -9.05
N GLY A 176 9.00 -16.75 -8.42
CA GLY A 176 9.59 -17.96 -9.02
C GLY A 176 11.03 -17.77 -9.51
N LEU A 177 11.42 -16.57 -9.97
CA LEU A 177 12.82 -16.26 -10.35
C LEU A 177 13.62 -15.75 -9.14
N ARG A 178 13.36 -16.26 -7.93
CA ARG A 178 13.89 -15.70 -6.68
C ARG A 178 15.16 -16.36 -6.17
N ASP A 179 15.30 -17.66 -6.41
CA ASP A 179 16.23 -18.51 -5.67
C ASP A 179 17.44 -18.99 -6.51
N ASP A 180 17.35 -18.95 -7.84
CA ASP A 180 18.32 -19.61 -8.74
C ASP A 180 19.65 -18.82 -8.92
N GLU A 181 19.66 -17.48 -8.80
CA GLU A 181 20.86 -16.66 -9.02
C GLU A 181 21.93 -16.76 -7.90
N ALA A 182 21.61 -17.38 -6.76
CA ALA A 182 22.49 -17.37 -5.58
C ALA A 182 23.40 -18.60 -5.44
N GLU A 183 23.14 -19.69 -6.19
CA GLU A 183 23.89 -20.96 -6.05
C GLU A 183 24.73 -21.34 -7.29
N GLU A 184 24.53 -20.71 -8.46
CA GLU A 184 25.22 -21.12 -9.70
C GLU A 184 26.63 -20.51 -9.91
N GLU A 185 27.02 -19.43 -9.22
CA GLU A 185 28.34 -18.78 -9.44
C GLU A 185 29.56 -19.55 -8.87
N GLU A 186 29.38 -20.69 -8.16
CA GLU A 186 30.49 -21.50 -7.63
C GLU A 186 30.77 -22.83 -8.40
N SER A 187 30.09 -23.10 -9.54
CA SER A 187 30.19 -24.39 -10.24
C SER A 187 30.78 -24.37 -11.67
N GLU A 188 31.74 -23.48 -11.97
CA GLU A 188 32.55 -23.56 -13.21
C GLU A 188 33.72 -24.58 -13.12
N GLU A 189 33.46 -25.88 -12.94
CA GLU A 189 34.39 -26.93 -13.41
C GLU A 189 33.71 -28.30 -13.61
N SER A 190 33.95 -28.92 -14.77
CA SER A 190 33.43 -30.24 -15.22
C SER A 190 31.93 -30.30 -15.60
N GLY A 191 31.52 -30.77 -16.78
CA GLY A 191 32.29 -31.24 -17.92
C GLY A 191 31.43 -32.08 -18.90
N GLU A 192 31.83 -32.06 -20.18
CA GLU A 192 31.50 -33.02 -21.26
C GLU A 192 30.01 -33.19 -21.68
N GLU A 193 29.74 -32.62 -22.86
CA GLU A 193 28.88 -33.09 -23.96
C GLU A 193 28.18 -34.46 -23.80
N ASP A 194 26.85 -34.49 -23.97
CA ASP A 194 26.18 -35.64 -24.63
C ASP A 194 24.89 -35.18 -25.33
N GLU A 195 24.76 -35.50 -26.63
CA GLU A 195 23.61 -35.19 -27.50
C GLU A 195 22.67 -36.41 -27.58
N LEU A 196 21.41 -36.31 -27.13
CA LEU A 196 20.28 -37.18 -27.54
C LEU A 196 18.96 -36.41 -27.35
N GLU A 197 18.26 -36.01 -28.41
CA GLU A 197 17.38 -36.78 -29.33
C GLU A 197 15.89 -36.69 -28.94
N GLU A 198 15.04 -36.73 -29.97
CA GLU A 198 13.65 -36.27 -29.97
C GLU A 198 12.67 -37.32 -29.40
N SER A 199 11.55 -36.86 -28.84
CA SER A 199 10.30 -37.63 -28.83
C SER A 199 9.08 -36.69 -28.81
N ASP A 200 8.31 -36.71 -29.89
CA ASP A 200 6.86 -36.49 -29.81
C ASP A 200 6.27 -37.53 -28.82
N ASP A 201 5.18 -37.20 -28.10
CA ASP A 201 3.85 -37.75 -28.41
C ASP A 201 2.73 -37.19 -27.49
N ASP A 202 1.50 -37.44 -27.93
CA ASP A 202 0.22 -37.50 -27.20
C ASP A 202 -0.47 -36.21 -26.71
N GLU A 203 -1.47 -35.81 -27.51
CA GLU A 203 -2.68 -35.08 -27.11
C GLU A 203 -3.65 -36.03 -26.36
N ASP A 204 -4.28 -35.56 -25.27
CA ASP A 204 -5.57 -36.05 -24.71
C ASP A 204 -5.98 -35.02 -23.62
N ASP A 205 -7.01 -34.18 -23.76
CA ASP A 205 -8.46 -34.47 -23.78
C ASP A 205 -9.00 -35.12 -22.48
N VAL A 206 -9.33 -34.28 -21.47
CA VAL A 206 -10.24 -34.66 -20.37
C VAL A 206 -11.13 -33.47 -19.98
N GLU A 207 -12.41 -33.78 -19.79
CA GLU A 207 -13.55 -32.86 -19.64
C GLU A 207 -13.63 -32.10 -18.29
N GLU A 208 -14.45 -31.03 -18.28
CA GLU A 208 -15.00 -30.42 -17.06
C GLU A 208 -15.84 -31.43 -16.25
N PRO A 209 -16.03 -31.19 -14.94
CA PRO A 209 -17.43 -31.24 -14.49
C PRO A 209 -17.87 -30.08 -13.58
N GLU A 210 -19.18 -29.87 -13.68
CA GLU A 210 -20.02 -28.81 -13.16
C GLU A 210 -20.08 -28.62 -11.63
N GLU A 211 -20.77 -27.54 -11.29
CA GLU A 211 -21.11 -27.04 -9.97
C GLU A 211 -21.90 -28.03 -9.10
N SER A 212 -21.73 -27.94 -7.78
CA SER A 212 -22.61 -28.58 -6.80
C SER A 212 -22.93 -27.59 -5.68
N GLU A 213 -24.00 -26.82 -5.84
CA GLU A 213 -24.60 -26.06 -4.74
C GLU A 213 -25.15 -27.02 -3.69
N SER A 214 -24.85 -26.77 -2.42
CA SER A 214 -25.55 -27.38 -1.28
C SER A 214 -25.79 -26.33 -0.21
N GLU A 215 -26.96 -25.70 -0.28
CA GLU A 215 -27.57 -25.08 0.89
C GLU A 215 -27.85 -26.17 1.93
N ASP A 216 -27.45 -25.98 3.19
CA ASP A 216 -28.01 -26.81 4.28
C ASP A 216 -28.13 -26.04 5.60
N GLU A 217 -29.11 -26.47 6.37
CA GLU A 217 -30.04 -25.67 7.17
C GLU A 217 -29.54 -25.08 8.51
N GLU A 218 -30.32 -24.11 8.99
CA GLU A 218 -30.30 -23.61 10.36
C GLU A 218 -30.59 -24.74 11.38
N SER A 219 -29.91 -24.76 12.53
CA SER A 219 -30.61 -25.12 13.78
C SER A 219 -29.90 -24.87 15.11
N ALA A 220 -30.78 -24.79 16.12
CA ALA A 220 -30.56 -25.08 17.54
C ALA A 220 -29.73 -24.10 18.37
N GLU A 221 -30.43 -23.13 18.96
CA GLU A 221 -30.10 -22.64 20.29
C GLU A 221 -30.09 -23.81 21.31
N GLY A 222 -29.06 -23.85 22.16
CA GLY A 222 -28.87 -24.87 23.20
C GLY A 222 -28.40 -24.23 24.49
N ASP A 223 -29.32 -23.58 25.19
CA ASP A 223 -29.16 -23.10 26.56
C ASP A 223 -29.28 -24.26 27.55
N GLU A 224 -28.19 -24.64 28.23
CA GLU A 224 -28.26 -25.26 29.56
C GLU A 224 -27.09 -24.81 30.45
N GLU A 225 -27.40 -24.05 31.50
CA GLU A 225 -26.50 -23.89 32.66
C GLU A 225 -26.38 -25.23 33.41
N ALA A 226 -25.15 -25.72 33.58
CA ALA A 226 -24.86 -26.83 34.49
C ALA A 226 -23.70 -26.47 35.43
N THR A 227 -24.04 -25.90 36.58
CA THR A 227 -23.11 -25.75 37.69
C THR A 227 -22.80 -27.13 38.30
N SER A 228 -21.51 -27.47 38.41
CA SER A 228 -21.08 -28.56 39.29
C SER A 228 -19.77 -28.20 39.99
N GLU A 229 -19.90 -27.80 41.24
CA GLU A 229 -18.80 -27.84 42.20
C GLU A 229 -18.50 -29.32 42.48
N VAL A 230 -17.25 -29.75 42.27
CA VAL A 230 -16.80 -31.08 42.70
C VAL A 230 -15.49 -30.93 43.44
N GLU A 231 -15.49 -31.35 44.70
CA GLU A 231 -14.36 -31.22 45.60
C GLU A 231 -13.22 -32.20 45.27
N ASP A 232 -12.01 -31.70 45.53
CA ASP A 232 -10.85 -32.41 46.08
C ASP A 232 -10.72 -33.93 45.81
N ARG A 233 -9.81 -34.26 44.88
CA ARG A 233 -9.19 -35.59 44.80
C ARG A 233 -7.68 -35.51 44.66
N LEU A 234 -7.01 -35.61 45.80
CA LEU A 234 -5.61 -36.00 45.92
C LEU A 234 -5.33 -37.27 45.09
N SER A 235 -4.72 -37.11 43.92
CA SER A 235 -4.21 -38.23 43.11
C SER A 235 -2.68 -38.17 43.09
N ALA A 236 -2.07 -39.28 43.47
CA ALA A 236 -0.64 -39.38 43.72
C ALA A 236 0.21 -39.29 42.43
N GLU A 237 1.48 -38.95 42.68
CA GLU A 237 2.64 -39.05 41.80
C GLU A 237 2.50 -40.04 40.63
N ASN A 238 2.48 -39.50 39.41
CA ASN A 238 2.95 -40.21 38.24
C ASN A 238 3.66 -39.20 37.34
N GLU A 239 4.87 -38.82 37.76
CA GLU A 239 5.72 -37.86 37.05
C GLU A 239 6.11 -38.46 35.68
N PRO A 240 5.71 -37.84 34.55
CA PRO A 240 6.07 -38.35 33.25
C PRO A 240 7.60 -38.29 33.09
N PRO A 241 8.23 -39.31 32.48
CA PRO A 241 9.69 -39.35 32.35
C PRO A 241 10.19 -38.10 31.65
N ALA A 242 11.20 -37.46 32.25
CA ALA A 242 11.70 -36.16 31.81
C ALA A 242 11.97 -36.17 30.29
N PRO A 243 11.41 -35.21 29.53
CA PRO A 243 11.59 -35.18 28.08
C PRO A 243 13.07 -35.05 27.77
N ALA A 244 13.58 -35.93 26.89
CA ALA A 244 14.97 -35.91 26.48
C ALA A 244 15.36 -34.49 26.00
N PRO A 245 16.58 -34.02 26.32
CA PRO A 245 17.01 -32.68 25.95
C PRO A 245 16.91 -32.52 24.44
N LYS A 246 15.99 -31.65 24.00
CA LYS A 246 15.82 -31.34 22.58
C LYS A 246 17.17 -30.88 22.04
N PRO A 247 17.64 -31.39 20.87
CA PRO A 247 18.88 -30.91 20.29
C PRO A 247 18.80 -29.39 20.09
N PRO A 248 19.91 -28.65 20.26
CA PRO A 248 19.90 -27.21 20.04
C PRO A 248 19.46 -26.95 18.60
N SER A 249 18.36 -26.23 18.44
CA SER A 249 17.89 -25.75 17.14
C SER A 249 19.03 -25.01 16.44
N PRO A 250 19.26 -25.21 15.13
CA PRO A 250 20.32 -24.51 14.43
C PRO A 250 20.15 -22.98 14.62
N PRO A 251 21.26 -22.24 14.75
CA PRO A 251 21.16 -20.79 14.90
C PRO A 251 20.44 -20.20 13.67
N PRO A 252 19.58 -19.19 13.85
CA PRO A 252 18.96 -18.51 12.72
C PRO A 252 20.06 -17.95 11.82
N SER A 253 19.86 -18.03 10.50
CA SER A 253 20.83 -17.50 9.54
C SER A 253 21.07 -16.02 9.82
N TYR A 254 22.34 -15.60 9.68
CA TYR A 254 22.75 -14.22 9.96
C TYR A 254 21.89 -13.20 9.18
N ALA A 255 21.56 -13.53 7.92
CA ALA A 255 20.68 -12.79 7.04
C ALA A 255 19.29 -12.49 7.66
N PHE A 256 18.59 -13.50 8.20
CA PHE A 256 17.26 -13.29 8.80
C PHE A 256 17.31 -12.29 9.97
N SER A 257 18.35 -12.36 10.80
CA SER A 257 18.52 -11.43 11.92
C SER A 257 18.76 -9.97 11.47
N GLN A 258 19.40 -9.79 10.31
CA GLN A 258 19.65 -8.49 9.70
C GLN A 258 18.36 -7.91 9.08
N THR A 259 17.58 -8.72 8.36
CA THR A 259 16.26 -8.32 7.81
C THR A 259 15.32 -7.88 8.92
N GLN A 260 15.20 -8.65 10.01
CA GLN A 260 14.37 -8.29 11.16
C GLN A 260 14.80 -6.97 11.83
N GLN A 261 16.10 -6.68 11.92
CA GLN A 261 16.60 -5.39 12.40
C GLN A 261 16.27 -4.24 11.45
N ALA A 262 16.36 -4.46 10.12
CA ALA A 262 16.00 -3.47 9.12
C ALA A 262 14.49 -3.11 9.19
N LEU A 263 13.62 -4.12 9.29
CA LEU A 263 12.17 -3.95 9.45
C LEU A 263 11.82 -3.17 10.73
N GLN A 264 12.46 -3.47 11.86
CA GLN A 264 12.27 -2.73 13.11
C GLN A 264 12.78 -1.28 13.04
N LYS A 265 13.91 -1.05 12.35
CA LYS A 265 14.44 0.30 12.10
C LYS A 265 13.47 1.11 11.24
N ALA A 266 12.94 0.53 10.17
CA ALA A 266 11.95 1.15 9.30
C ALA A 266 10.66 1.51 10.05
N ASP A 267 10.11 0.57 10.83
CA ASP A 267 8.90 0.77 11.66
C ASP A 267 9.06 1.91 12.66
N ARG A 268 10.24 2.02 13.30
CA ARG A 268 10.59 3.13 14.20
C ARG A 268 10.74 4.46 13.46
N LEU A 269 11.29 4.48 12.25
CA LEU A 269 11.41 5.69 11.43
C LEU A 269 10.03 6.22 11.01
N LEU A 270 9.16 5.32 10.53
CA LEU A 270 7.77 5.63 10.18
C LEU A 270 6.99 6.16 11.40
N SER A 271 7.04 5.43 12.53
CA SER A 271 6.38 5.86 13.78
C SER A 271 6.84 7.25 14.23
N ARG A 272 8.13 7.56 14.10
CA ARG A 272 8.69 8.88 14.43
C ARG A 272 8.23 9.97 13.45
N ALA A 273 8.16 9.68 12.16
CA ALA A 273 7.70 10.62 11.15
C ALA A 273 6.23 10.99 11.36
N LEU A 274 5.37 9.98 11.62
CA LEU A 274 3.96 10.18 11.92
C LEU A 274 3.77 10.98 13.23
N ALA A 275 4.51 10.65 14.29
CA ALA A 275 4.44 11.38 15.56
C ALA A 275 4.93 12.84 15.47
N GLY A 276 5.77 13.18 14.48
CA GLY A 276 6.20 14.54 14.20
C GLY A 276 5.24 15.34 13.32
N SER A 277 4.26 14.68 12.69
CA SER A 277 3.28 15.30 11.79
C SER A 277 1.91 15.41 12.44
N ASP A 278 1.38 16.62 12.56
CA ASP A 278 -0.02 16.86 12.98
C ASP A 278 -1.05 16.42 11.90
N ALA A 279 -0.57 15.84 10.79
CA ALA A 279 -1.35 15.46 9.64
C ALA A 279 -2.48 14.46 9.95
N LEU A 280 -2.29 13.56 10.92
CA LEU A 280 -3.26 12.51 11.24
C LEU A 280 -4.21 12.84 12.40
N ALA A 281 -4.06 13.97 13.10
CA ALA A 281 -4.70 14.23 14.40
C ALA A 281 -6.24 14.41 14.41
N ASN A 282 -6.91 14.37 13.26
CA ASN A 282 -8.37 14.45 13.16
C ASN A 282 -9.05 13.16 13.68
N GLU A 283 -9.45 13.14 14.95
CA GLU A 283 -10.22 12.05 15.57
C GLU A 283 -11.58 11.85 14.89
N LEU A 284 -11.96 10.59 14.64
CA LEU A 284 -13.23 10.21 14.03
C LEU A 284 -13.96 9.20 14.91
N SER A 285 -15.30 9.28 14.91
CA SER A 285 -16.14 8.19 15.42
C SER A 285 -15.75 6.85 14.78
N PRO A 286 -15.68 5.73 15.52
CA PRO A 286 -15.43 4.41 14.94
C PRO A 286 -16.37 4.10 13.78
N THR A 287 -15.79 3.64 12.66
CA THR A 287 -16.50 3.41 11.40
C THR A 287 -15.77 2.33 10.58
N GLN A 288 -16.16 2.14 9.32
CA GLN A 288 -15.46 1.20 8.44
C GLN A 288 -14.16 1.83 7.93
N THR A 289 -13.10 1.02 7.84
CA THR A 289 -11.88 1.37 7.11
C THR A 289 -11.83 0.51 5.85
N HIS A 290 -11.78 1.17 4.70
CA HIS A 290 -11.56 0.50 3.41
C HIS A 290 -10.09 0.63 3.02
N ILE A 291 -9.50 -0.48 2.58
CA ILE A 291 -8.12 -0.54 2.09
C ILE A 291 -8.17 -0.72 0.57
N MET A 292 -7.47 0.14 -0.16
CA MET A 292 -7.36 0.08 -1.62
C MET A 292 -5.88 0.06 -2.03
N MET A 293 -5.52 -0.76 -3.01
CA MET A 293 -4.18 -0.82 -3.61
C MET A 293 -4.26 -0.38 -5.08
N ARG A 294 -3.34 0.48 -5.54
CA ARG A 294 -3.24 0.85 -6.96
C ARG A 294 -2.24 -0.08 -7.65
N ALA A 295 -2.71 -0.84 -8.63
CA ALA A 295 -1.95 -1.88 -9.30
C ALA A 295 -2.30 -1.97 -10.80
N PRO A 296 -1.42 -2.54 -11.65
CA PRO A 296 -1.75 -2.83 -13.05
C PRO A 296 -2.94 -3.79 -13.14
N ARG A 297 -3.74 -3.75 -14.21
CA ARG A 297 -4.84 -4.71 -14.46
C ARG A 297 -4.42 -6.18 -14.46
N ARG A 298 -3.15 -6.48 -14.79
CA ARG A 298 -2.55 -7.83 -14.65
C ARG A 298 -2.28 -8.28 -13.21
N PHE A 299 -2.52 -7.43 -12.20
CA PHE A 299 -2.46 -7.84 -10.79
C PHE A 299 -3.60 -8.80 -10.49
N SER A 300 -3.25 -9.98 -9.99
CA SER A 300 -4.17 -11.04 -9.61
C SER A 300 -3.79 -11.55 -8.23
N HIS A 301 -4.74 -11.47 -7.29
CA HIS A 301 -4.60 -11.97 -5.92
C HIS A 301 -6.02 -12.23 -5.37
N PRO A 302 -6.31 -13.40 -4.76
CA PRO A 302 -7.68 -13.80 -4.42
C PRO A 302 -8.42 -12.80 -3.51
N SER A 303 -7.69 -12.19 -2.57
CA SER A 303 -8.25 -11.26 -1.57
C SER A 303 -8.47 -9.82 -2.07
N TRP A 304 -8.30 -9.53 -3.37
CA TRP A 304 -8.38 -8.18 -3.94
C TRP A 304 -9.32 -8.10 -5.16
N ILE A 305 -10.30 -7.21 -5.07
CA ILE A 305 -11.36 -7.04 -6.08
C ILE A 305 -11.13 -5.75 -6.88
N PRO A 306 -11.11 -5.79 -8.23
CA PRO A 306 -10.91 -4.60 -9.07
C PRO A 306 -12.09 -3.62 -8.99
N MET A 307 -11.83 -2.36 -8.65
CA MET A 307 -12.83 -1.32 -8.39
C MET A 307 -12.89 -0.26 -9.51
N GLN A 308 -13.23 -0.70 -10.73
CA GLN A 308 -13.26 0.17 -11.92
C GLN A 308 -14.13 1.43 -11.75
N ASN A 309 -15.21 1.35 -10.99
CA ASN A 309 -16.13 2.46 -10.71
C ASN A 309 -15.58 3.51 -9.73
N ALA A 310 -14.59 3.16 -8.90
CA ALA A 310 -13.98 4.06 -7.92
C ALA A 310 -12.72 4.76 -8.47
N THR A 311 -12.12 4.23 -9.54
CA THR A 311 -10.83 4.67 -10.10
C THR A 311 -10.70 6.18 -10.19
N GLN A 312 -11.62 6.89 -10.86
CA GLN A 312 -11.50 8.34 -11.05
C GLN A 312 -11.49 9.14 -9.73
N ALA A 313 -12.25 8.71 -8.72
CA ALA A 313 -12.29 9.40 -7.43
C ALA A 313 -11.02 9.18 -6.60
N LEU A 314 -10.40 8.00 -6.75
CA LEU A 314 -9.15 7.65 -6.10
C LEU A 314 -7.93 8.22 -6.83
N GLU A 315 -7.92 8.28 -8.17
CA GLU A 315 -6.89 9.01 -8.94
C GLU A 315 -6.90 10.51 -8.60
N ASN A 316 -8.06 11.15 -8.45
CA ASN A 316 -8.12 12.54 -7.98
C ASN A 316 -7.53 12.70 -6.57
N THR A 317 -7.80 11.74 -5.67
CA THR A 317 -7.25 11.73 -4.30
C THR A 317 -5.73 11.52 -4.31
N LEU A 318 -5.23 10.66 -5.20
CA LEU A 318 -3.80 10.44 -5.40
C LEU A 318 -3.12 11.67 -6.01
N GLN A 319 -3.77 12.35 -6.96
CA GLN A 319 -3.26 13.60 -7.53
C GLN A 319 -3.17 14.72 -6.46
N GLU A 320 -4.18 14.84 -5.58
CA GLU A 320 -4.13 15.74 -4.42
C GLU A 320 -2.94 15.40 -3.51
N PHE A 321 -2.69 14.12 -3.20
CA PHE A 321 -1.52 13.67 -2.43
C PHE A 321 -0.18 13.99 -3.13
N LEU A 322 -0.08 13.80 -4.45
CA LEU A 322 1.13 14.05 -5.24
C LEU A 322 1.48 15.55 -5.31
N ILE A 323 0.47 16.42 -5.31
CA ILE A 323 0.64 17.88 -5.23
C ILE A 323 0.99 18.30 -3.79
N GLU A 324 0.26 17.83 -2.77
CA GLU A 324 0.55 18.20 -1.36
C GLU A 324 1.92 17.68 -0.85
N SER A 325 2.51 16.69 -1.52
CA SER A 325 3.87 16.19 -1.22
C SER A 325 4.97 16.88 -2.02
N GLY A 326 4.65 17.81 -2.93
CA GLY A 326 5.62 18.51 -3.76
C GLY A 326 6.28 17.65 -4.85
N VAL A 327 5.78 16.43 -5.08
CA VAL A 327 6.28 15.52 -6.14
C VAL A 327 5.87 16.01 -7.52
N ILE A 328 4.64 16.52 -7.64
CA ILE A 328 4.13 17.14 -8.86
C ILE A 328 3.94 18.64 -8.59
N PRO A 329 4.46 19.54 -9.45
CA PRO A 329 4.25 20.98 -9.28
C PRO A 329 2.77 21.34 -9.35
N GLU A 330 2.32 22.27 -8.50
CA GLU A 330 0.94 22.76 -8.54
C GLU A 330 0.64 23.39 -9.92
N PRO A 331 -0.47 23.01 -10.60
CA PRO A 331 -0.75 23.46 -11.96
C PRO A 331 -1.02 24.97 -12.01
N THR A 332 -0.03 25.73 -12.50
CA THR A 332 0.02 27.20 -12.48
C THR A 332 -1.17 27.92 -13.12
N ASP A 333 -1.85 27.27 -14.06
CA ASP A 333 -2.91 27.91 -14.87
C ASP A 333 -4.29 27.94 -14.19
N VAL A 334 -4.49 27.16 -13.11
CA VAL A 334 -5.82 26.97 -12.53
C VAL A 334 -6.04 27.90 -11.33
N LYS A 335 -6.40 29.16 -11.59
CA LYS A 335 -6.84 30.16 -10.59
C LYS A 335 -8.16 29.81 -9.86
N LYS A 336 -8.55 28.53 -9.77
CA LYS A 336 -9.68 28.07 -8.97
C LYS A 336 -9.24 28.06 -7.51
N LYS A 337 -9.81 28.96 -6.71
CA LYS A 337 -9.62 28.95 -5.25
C LYS A 337 -9.92 27.55 -4.70
N PRO A 338 -9.05 26.97 -3.86
CA PRO A 338 -9.28 25.64 -3.30
C PRO A 338 -10.61 25.62 -2.56
N ASN A 339 -11.41 24.59 -2.82
CA ASN A 339 -12.74 24.46 -2.26
C ASN A 339 -12.57 24.09 -0.77
N LYS A 340 -12.70 25.08 0.13
CA LYS A 340 -12.42 24.99 1.59
C LYS A 340 -13.25 23.96 2.39
N LYS A 341 -13.91 23.00 1.73
CA LYS A 341 -14.75 21.95 2.30
C LYS A 341 -14.40 20.54 1.81
N ALA A 342 -13.42 20.38 0.92
CA ALA A 342 -12.90 19.05 0.59
C ALA A 342 -12.20 18.45 1.82
N SER A 343 -12.36 17.15 2.05
CA SER A 343 -11.56 16.41 3.02
C SER A 343 -10.09 16.49 2.60
N LYS A 344 -9.22 17.03 3.46
CA LYS A 344 -7.77 17.05 3.19
C LYS A 344 -7.27 15.63 2.95
N VAL A 345 -6.40 15.45 1.97
CA VAL A 345 -5.69 14.18 1.78
C VAL A 345 -4.47 14.18 2.69
N GLU A 346 -4.37 13.14 3.50
CA GLU A 346 -3.28 12.92 4.44
C GLU A 346 -2.41 11.77 3.88
N GLY A 347 -1.22 11.54 4.43
CA GLY A 347 -0.39 10.43 3.97
C GLY A 347 1.04 10.48 4.46
N VAL A 348 1.83 9.55 3.92
CA VAL A 348 3.27 9.43 4.15
C VAL A 348 3.94 8.86 2.90
N TRP A 349 5.12 9.38 2.57
CA TRP A 349 6.02 8.75 1.61
C TRP A 349 7.01 7.85 2.36
N VAL A 350 7.27 6.66 1.81
CA VAL A 350 8.41 5.82 2.16
C VAL A 350 9.27 5.66 0.91
N SER A 351 10.55 5.96 1.01
CA SER A 351 11.49 5.86 -0.10
C SER A 351 12.74 5.07 0.25
N ALA A 352 13.37 4.47 -0.76
CA ALA A 352 14.71 3.88 -0.65
C ALA A 352 15.80 4.95 -0.37
N ARG A 353 17.05 4.52 -0.17
CA ARG A 353 18.23 5.36 0.16
C ARG A 353 18.37 6.58 -0.75
N CYS A 354 18.00 6.43 -2.02
CA CYS A 354 18.06 7.49 -3.05
C CYS A 354 17.09 8.66 -2.81
N GLY A 355 16.16 8.55 -1.86
CA GLY A 355 15.14 9.55 -1.59
C GLY A 355 13.98 9.49 -2.58
N LEU A 356 13.20 10.57 -2.65
CA LEU A 356 11.98 10.65 -3.45
C LEU A 356 12.31 11.15 -4.88
N THR A 357 11.99 10.35 -5.88
CA THR A 357 12.32 10.58 -7.30
C THR A 357 11.41 11.67 -7.89
N ALA A 358 11.83 12.94 -7.82
CA ALA A 358 10.98 14.08 -8.23
C ALA A 358 10.36 13.93 -9.64
N ASN A 359 11.13 13.42 -10.62
CA ASN A 359 10.69 13.28 -12.02
C ASN A 359 10.26 11.86 -12.41
N TYR A 360 9.70 11.07 -11.48
CA TYR A 360 9.14 9.76 -11.82
C TYR A 360 8.01 9.92 -12.85
N THR A 361 8.23 9.39 -14.05
CA THR A 361 7.18 9.19 -15.04
C THR A 361 6.73 7.74 -14.92
N GLU A 362 5.44 7.51 -14.70
CA GLU A 362 4.88 6.16 -14.73
C GLU A 362 5.14 5.56 -16.12
N PRO A 363 5.69 4.33 -16.23
CA PRO A 363 5.93 3.69 -17.52
C PRO A 363 4.65 3.70 -18.38
N GLU A 364 4.77 4.16 -19.63
CA GLU A 364 3.68 3.98 -20.61
C GLU A 364 3.46 2.47 -20.84
N GLY A 365 2.28 1.99 -20.49
CA GLY A 365 1.90 0.59 -20.64
C GLY A 365 1.99 0.11 -22.09
N GLY A 366 2.37 -1.15 -22.28
CA GLY A 366 2.42 -1.75 -23.61
C GLY A 366 1.06 -2.22 -24.11
N THR A 367 0.15 -2.54 -23.19
CA THR A 367 -1.17 -3.15 -23.42
C THR A 367 -2.20 -2.63 -22.41
N GLU A 368 -3.49 -2.93 -22.60
CA GLU A 368 -4.55 -2.58 -21.64
C GLU A 368 -4.32 -3.20 -20.24
N GLU A 369 -3.68 -4.37 -20.17
CA GLU A 369 -3.34 -5.04 -18.90
C GLU A 369 -2.33 -4.26 -18.04
N ASP A 370 -1.61 -3.32 -18.64
CA ASP A 370 -0.64 -2.44 -17.99
C ASP A 370 -1.29 -1.15 -17.45
N ASP A 371 -2.58 -0.90 -17.72
CA ASP A 371 -3.29 0.23 -17.11
C ASP A 371 -3.41 0.06 -15.59
N MET A 372 -3.13 1.14 -14.86
CA MET A 372 -3.23 1.17 -13.41
C MET A 372 -4.69 1.39 -12.98
N ILE A 373 -5.20 0.50 -12.13
CA ILE A 373 -6.52 0.62 -11.50
C ILE A 373 -6.42 0.44 -9.99
N TRP A 374 -7.52 0.70 -9.28
CA TRP A 374 -7.62 0.45 -7.85
C TRP A 374 -8.29 -0.90 -7.58
N TYR A 375 -7.73 -1.65 -6.65
CA TYR A 375 -8.28 -2.88 -6.11
C TYR A 375 -8.69 -2.65 -4.65
N ALA A 376 -9.87 -3.10 -4.25
CA ALA A 376 -10.30 -3.14 -2.85
C ALA A 376 -9.89 -4.46 -2.21
N TRP A 377 -9.46 -4.43 -0.94
CA TRP A 377 -9.42 -5.65 -0.13
C TRP A 377 -10.85 -6.11 0.16
N ASP A 378 -11.13 -7.40 -0.04
CA ASP A 378 -12.47 -8.00 0.15
C ASP A 378 -12.88 -8.13 1.63
N GLY A 379 -11.90 -8.11 2.54
CA GLY A 379 -12.17 -8.17 3.96
C GLY A 379 -12.74 -6.86 4.54
N LYS A 380 -13.17 -6.93 5.80
CA LYS A 380 -13.83 -5.82 6.49
C LYS A 380 -13.09 -5.44 7.76
N LEU A 381 -12.67 -4.18 7.86
CA LEU A 381 -12.13 -3.62 9.10
C LEU A 381 -13.09 -2.59 9.67
N VAL A 382 -13.60 -2.83 10.87
CA VAL A 382 -14.53 -1.94 11.58
C VAL A 382 -13.93 -1.50 12.89
N GLY A 383 -13.85 -0.19 13.11
CA GLY A 383 -13.39 0.36 14.37
C GLY A 383 -14.36 0.11 15.54
N PHE A 384 -13.85 0.20 16.76
CA PHE A 384 -14.61 0.17 18.00
C PHE A 384 -13.99 1.13 19.02
N ALA A 385 -14.82 1.70 19.91
CA ALA A 385 -14.34 2.54 21.03
C ALA A 385 -14.61 1.92 22.41
N ASP A 386 -15.62 1.06 22.54
CA ASP A 386 -15.96 0.39 23.79
C ASP A 386 -14.91 -0.68 24.14
N TRP A 387 -14.41 -0.66 25.38
CA TRP A 387 -13.47 -1.63 25.94
C TRP A 387 -13.93 -2.05 27.35
#